data_AF-A0A0D1YHI4-F1
#
_entry.id   AF-A0A0D1YHI4-F1
#
_cell.length_a   1.000
_cell.length_b   1.000
_cell.length_c   1.000
_cell.angle_alpha   90.00
_cell.angle_beta   90.00
_cell.angle_gamma   90.00
#
_symmetry.space_group_name_H-M   'P 1'
#
loop_
_entity.id
_entity.type
_entity.pdbx_description
1 polymer ?
#
loop_
_entity_poly.entity_id
_entity_poly.type
_entity_poly.pdbx_seq_one_letter_code
_entity_poly.pdbx_strand_id
1 'polypeptide(L)'
;MGKIVAAIGLSHAPGAIAFPETAKPKQRASTEAATAALGKTLQDAKPDIIFAFLDDHFENFFRNLMPTIAVSVADTHVGPADQWMETLRIPKKYYFPGNPKVAEHLIRSLVEQGFDVARTGSVEYGNNLLMPWLLMGCHETLQNVSVVPIFLNVFTPPLMKYSRAFELGEACRKAALSLRDDVRVAFMCTGGLSHWPPYWSPTQAGDPPEDEFLRLMKEYQTEGKSVLKKYPDLFVRFDDYEIEMAKKNEYPLNSKHPLVNDKWDRMFLEKFCDGDRTWLKSLTYEEVEEEAGHGGHEVLNWVALSGAMNGDKAKLLLYEPVIEWICGMSYVDFEVEKPTTYANGQETNGLNAHANGVH
;
A
#
# COMPACT_ATOMS: atom_id res chain seq x y z
N MET A 1 4.89 23.48 -11.17
CA MET A 1 4.94 22.00 -11.08
C MET A 1 4.75 21.63 -9.63
N GLY A 2 3.80 20.74 -9.34
CA GLY A 2 3.58 20.20 -8.01
C GLY A 2 4.86 19.65 -7.40
N LYS A 3 4.91 19.60 -6.07
CA LYS A 3 6.11 19.24 -5.31
C LYS A 3 5.88 17.91 -4.62
N ILE A 4 6.73 16.95 -4.91
CA ILE A 4 6.76 15.70 -4.13
C ILE A 4 7.49 16.01 -2.83
N VAL A 5 6.85 15.76 -1.68
CA VAL A 5 7.35 16.20 -0.37
C VAL A 5 7.67 15.07 0.60
N ALA A 6 7.14 13.87 0.35
CA ALA A 6 7.43 12.65 1.09
C ALA A 6 7.05 11.43 0.26
N ALA A 7 7.67 10.29 0.54
CA ALA A 7 7.21 9.00 0.08
C ALA A 7 7.52 7.94 1.14
N ILE A 8 6.51 7.15 1.51
CA ILE A 8 6.64 6.12 2.55
C ILE A 8 6.01 4.80 2.09
N GLY A 9 6.52 3.68 2.59
CA GLY A 9 5.94 2.35 2.40
C GLY A 9 5.85 1.60 3.71
N LEU A 10 4.74 0.91 3.95
CA LEU A 10 4.59 0.06 5.14
C LEU A 10 3.65 -1.13 4.95
N SER A 11 3.93 -2.23 5.65
CA SER A 11 3.01 -3.37 5.72
C SER A 11 1.68 -3.01 6.37
N HIS A 12 0.62 -3.75 6.00
CA HIS A 12 -0.73 -3.47 6.51
C HIS A 12 -1.47 -4.71 7.06
N ALA A 13 -0.74 -5.65 7.64
CA ALA A 13 -1.33 -6.85 8.24
C ALA A 13 -2.32 -6.49 9.37
N PRO A 14 -3.57 -6.99 9.34
CA PRO A 14 -4.63 -6.58 10.26
C PRO A 14 -4.27 -6.84 11.74
N GLY A 15 -3.45 -7.86 12.02
CA GLY A 15 -3.01 -8.20 13.37
C GLY A 15 -2.31 -7.07 14.12
N ALA A 16 -1.66 -6.15 13.41
CA ALA A 16 -0.98 -5.00 14.02
C ALA A 16 -1.94 -4.04 14.75
N ILE A 17 -3.23 -4.01 14.39
CA ILE A 17 -4.25 -3.21 15.09
C ILE A 17 -5.26 -4.09 15.83
N ALA A 18 -5.66 -5.20 15.21
CA ALA A 18 -6.69 -6.07 15.74
C ALA A 18 -6.21 -6.80 17.00
N PHE A 19 -5.00 -7.33 16.98
CA PHE A 19 -4.45 -8.16 18.06
C PHE A 19 -2.95 -7.92 18.26
N PRO A 20 -2.51 -6.67 18.50
CA PRO A 20 -1.10 -6.35 18.62
C PRO A 20 -0.40 -7.08 19.78
N GLU A 21 -1.16 -7.51 20.78
CA GLU A 21 -0.69 -8.30 21.93
C GLU A 21 -0.16 -9.69 21.59
N THR A 22 -0.47 -10.23 20.40
CA THR A 22 0.02 -11.56 20.00
C THR A 22 1.49 -11.54 19.58
N ALA A 23 1.96 -10.42 19.03
CA ALA A 23 3.36 -10.25 18.69
C ALA A 23 4.25 -10.18 19.93
N LYS A 24 5.49 -10.65 19.80
CA LYS A 24 6.48 -10.57 20.88
C LYS A 24 6.68 -9.10 21.29
N PRO A 25 6.79 -8.78 22.60
CA PRO A 25 6.81 -7.39 23.07
C PRO A 25 7.84 -6.49 22.37
N LYS A 26 9.03 -7.02 22.04
CA LYS A 26 10.06 -6.28 21.33
C LYS A 26 9.67 -5.99 19.87
N GLN A 27 9.08 -6.96 19.16
CA GLN A 27 8.64 -6.78 17.77
C GLN A 27 7.45 -5.83 17.69
N ARG A 28 6.51 -5.94 18.63
CA ARG A 28 5.42 -4.98 18.78
C ARG A 28 5.95 -3.56 18.99
N ALA A 29 6.85 -3.37 19.96
CA ALA A 29 7.39 -2.04 20.26
C ALA A 29 8.20 -1.46 19.07
N SER A 30 8.97 -2.28 18.34
CA SER A 30 9.71 -1.81 17.17
C SER A 30 8.78 -1.42 16.02
N THR A 31 7.76 -2.24 15.72
CA THR A 31 6.76 -1.95 14.67
C THR A 31 5.93 -0.69 14.98
N GLU A 32 5.47 -0.52 16.22
CA GLU A 32 4.80 0.70 16.68
C GLU A 32 5.71 1.94 16.52
N ALA A 33 6.98 1.84 16.89
CA ALA A 33 7.94 2.94 16.75
C ALA A 33 8.25 3.29 15.28
N ALA A 34 8.41 2.28 14.41
CA ALA A 34 8.63 2.50 12.98
C ALA A 34 7.41 3.13 12.31
N THR A 35 6.20 2.68 12.68
CA THR A 35 4.95 3.28 12.18
C THR A 35 4.82 4.74 12.61
N ALA A 36 5.07 5.05 13.88
CA ALA A 36 5.04 6.42 14.37
C ALA A 36 6.07 7.33 13.66
N ALA A 37 7.24 6.79 13.30
CA ALA A 37 8.25 7.53 12.55
C ALA A 37 7.76 7.91 11.14
N LEU A 38 7.08 7.00 10.42
CA LEU A 38 6.49 7.30 9.12
C LEU A 38 5.35 8.33 9.21
N GLY A 39 4.50 8.23 10.24
CA GLY A 39 3.49 9.25 10.53
C GLY A 39 4.10 10.63 10.74
N LYS A 40 5.21 10.70 11.48
CA LYS A 40 5.98 11.92 11.66
C LYS A 40 6.57 12.44 10.35
N THR A 41 7.09 11.57 9.48
CA THR A 41 7.57 11.97 8.15
C THR A 41 6.47 12.67 7.35
N LEU A 42 5.27 12.08 7.29
CA LEU A 42 4.13 12.71 6.60
C LEU A 42 3.72 14.04 7.26
N GLN A 43 3.66 14.10 8.58
CA GLN A 43 3.31 15.32 9.32
C GLN A 43 4.31 16.45 9.04
N ASP A 44 5.61 16.18 9.15
CA ASP A 44 6.67 17.16 8.90
C ASP A 44 6.68 17.61 7.43
N ALA A 45 6.32 16.70 6.51
CA ALA A 45 6.21 16.96 5.09
C ALA A 45 4.96 17.76 4.70
N LYS A 46 3.97 17.96 5.58
CA LYS A 46 2.78 18.81 5.33
C LYS A 46 2.19 18.64 3.91
N PRO A 47 1.85 17.42 3.45
CA PRO A 47 1.26 17.24 2.14
C PRO A 47 -0.14 17.85 2.10
N ASP A 48 -0.56 18.34 0.94
CA ASP A 48 -1.96 18.68 0.67
C ASP A 48 -2.73 17.42 0.24
N ILE A 49 -2.02 16.51 -0.44
CA ILE A 49 -2.59 15.32 -1.07
C ILE A 49 -1.61 14.15 -0.92
N ILE A 50 -2.16 12.96 -0.67
CA ILE A 50 -1.45 11.68 -0.71
C ILE A 50 -1.97 10.86 -1.89
N PHE A 51 -1.07 10.47 -2.79
CA PHE A 51 -1.33 9.43 -3.78
C PHE A 51 -0.95 8.09 -3.14
N ALA A 52 -1.95 7.28 -2.84
CA ALA A 52 -1.79 6.03 -2.11
C ALA A 52 -1.93 4.84 -3.08
N PHE A 53 -0.85 4.10 -3.30
CA PHE A 53 -0.89 2.79 -3.96
C PHE A 53 -1.38 1.75 -2.97
N LEU A 54 -2.57 1.22 -3.23
CA LEU A 54 -3.27 0.30 -2.35
C LEU A 54 -3.70 -0.92 -3.15
N ASP A 55 -4.01 -1.98 -2.46
CA ASP A 55 -4.82 -3.09 -2.93
C ASP A 55 -6.16 -3.13 -2.16
N ASP A 56 -7.07 -3.96 -2.64
CA ASP A 56 -8.40 -4.16 -2.05
C ASP A 56 -8.50 -5.60 -1.54
N HIS A 57 -8.96 -5.75 -0.31
CA HIS A 57 -9.18 -7.03 0.36
C HIS A 57 -10.65 -7.46 0.18
N PHE A 58 -11.18 -7.24 -1.02
CA PHE A 58 -12.55 -7.53 -1.42
C PHE A 58 -13.60 -6.74 -0.63
N GLU A 59 -13.34 -5.45 -0.35
CA GLU A 59 -14.34 -4.52 0.18
C GLU A 59 -15.04 -3.73 -0.93
N ASN A 60 -14.28 -3.36 -1.97
CA ASN A 60 -14.76 -2.51 -3.05
C ASN A 60 -14.83 -3.28 -4.37
N PHE A 61 -13.92 -4.22 -4.61
CA PHE A 61 -13.79 -4.94 -5.88
C PHE A 61 -13.86 -6.44 -5.66
N PHE A 62 -14.50 -7.14 -6.59
CA PHE A 62 -14.76 -8.57 -6.50
C PHE A 62 -14.35 -9.25 -7.82
N ARG A 63 -14.20 -10.57 -7.85
CA ARG A 63 -13.76 -11.31 -9.05
C ARG A 63 -14.73 -11.17 -10.22
N ASN A 64 -16.00 -10.83 -9.96
CA ASN A 64 -16.96 -10.50 -11.02
C ASN A 64 -16.71 -9.13 -11.69
N LEU A 65 -15.94 -8.24 -11.04
CA LEU A 65 -15.48 -6.96 -11.57
C LEU A 65 -14.22 -6.49 -10.80
N MET A 66 -13.05 -7.03 -11.14
CA MET A 66 -11.77 -6.68 -10.54
C MET A 66 -10.92 -5.88 -11.54
N PRO A 67 -10.81 -4.54 -11.40
CA PRO A 67 -9.99 -3.74 -12.30
C PRO A 67 -8.50 -3.94 -12.00
N THR A 68 -7.66 -3.99 -13.05
CA THR A 68 -6.20 -4.04 -12.87
C THR A 68 -5.67 -2.79 -12.14
N ILE A 69 -6.20 -1.62 -12.51
CA ILE A 69 -5.92 -0.32 -11.90
C ILE A 69 -7.24 0.41 -11.71
N ALA A 70 -7.52 0.90 -10.51
CA ALA A 70 -8.67 1.75 -10.25
C ALA A 70 -8.28 3.01 -9.46
N VAL A 71 -8.91 4.14 -9.80
CA VAL A 71 -8.75 5.41 -9.09
C VAL A 71 -10.13 5.92 -8.66
N SER A 72 -10.25 6.27 -7.39
CA SER A 72 -11.49 6.80 -6.84
C SER A 72 -11.64 8.30 -7.10
N VAL A 73 -12.83 8.70 -7.54
CA VAL A 73 -13.22 10.11 -7.75
C VAL A 73 -14.42 10.41 -6.85
N ALA A 74 -14.15 10.85 -5.62
CA ALA A 74 -15.16 11.28 -4.66
C ALA A 74 -14.62 12.34 -3.70
N ASP A 75 -15.52 13.11 -3.08
CA ASP A 75 -15.16 14.14 -2.09
C ASP A 75 -14.76 13.53 -0.73
N THR A 76 -15.21 12.31 -0.45
CA THR A 76 -14.96 11.64 0.82
C THR A 76 -14.93 10.13 0.61
N HIS A 77 -14.10 9.45 1.39
CA HIS A 77 -14.06 8.00 1.55
C HIS A 77 -14.30 7.65 3.03
N VAL A 78 -14.60 6.39 3.33
CA VAL A 78 -14.96 5.95 4.69
C VAL A 78 -14.25 4.66 5.06
N GLY A 79 -14.00 4.42 6.34
CA GLY A 79 -13.52 3.13 6.82
C GLY A 79 -13.78 2.94 8.33
N PRO A 80 -13.76 1.72 8.88
CA PRO A 80 -13.62 0.45 8.16
C PRO A 80 -14.90 0.15 7.35
N ALA A 81 -14.90 -0.84 6.46
CA ALA A 81 -16.15 -1.43 5.99
C ALA A 81 -16.90 -2.09 7.18
N ASP A 82 -18.24 -2.22 7.11
CA ASP A 82 -19.04 -2.72 8.24
C ASP A 82 -18.57 -4.08 8.75
N GLN A 83 -18.24 -5.00 7.85
CA GLN A 83 -17.79 -6.35 8.16
C GLN A 83 -16.42 -6.43 8.85
N TRP A 84 -15.62 -5.36 8.79
CA TRP A 84 -14.28 -5.28 9.39
C TRP A 84 -14.26 -4.56 10.74
N MET A 85 -15.38 -3.97 11.18
CA MET A 85 -15.41 -3.18 12.43
C MET A 85 -15.06 -4.02 13.66
N GLU A 86 -15.66 -5.20 13.77
CA GLU A 86 -15.47 -6.10 14.92
C GLU A 86 -14.07 -6.70 14.91
N THR A 87 -13.66 -7.29 13.79
CA THR A 87 -12.38 -7.98 13.61
C THR A 87 -11.19 -7.05 13.78
N LEU A 88 -11.23 -5.84 13.19
CA LEU A 88 -10.18 -4.83 13.39
C LEU A 88 -10.24 -4.11 14.74
N ARG A 89 -11.25 -4.39 15.58
CA ARG A 89 -11.53 -3.72 16.85
C ARG A 89 -11.63 -2.19 16.72
N ILE A 90 -12.21 -1.70 15.62
CA ILE A 90 -12.37 -0.26 15.36
C ILE A 90 -13.82 0.15 15.65
N PRO A 91 -14.09 0.95 16.70
CA PRO A 91 -15.44 1.15 17.22
C PRO A 91 -16.29 2.15 16.42
N LYS A 92 -15.71 2.86 15.46
CA LYS A 92 -16.38 3.94 14.71
C LYS A 92 -15.87 4.06 13.29
N LYS A 93 -16.67 4.72 12.44
CA LYS A 93 -16.23 5.12 11.11
C LYS A 93 -15.30 6.33 11.17
N TYR A 94 -14.32 6.33 10.29
CA TYR A 94 -13.41 7.42 9.97
C TYR A 94 -13.67 7.85 8.53
N TYR A 95 -13.58 9.16 8.30
CA TYR A 95 -13.82 9.77 6.99
C TYR A 95 -12.52 10.38 6.50
N PHE A 96 -12.24 10.19 5.22
CA PHE A 96 -11.02 10.62 4.56
C PHE A 96 -11.40 11.65 3.49
N PRO A 97 -10.83 12.86 3.51
CA PRO A 97 -11.05 13.80 2.42
C PRO A 97 -10.54 13.18 1.11
N GLY A 98 -11.40 13.13 0.10
CA GLY A 98 -10.99 12.84 -1.27
C GLY A 98 -10.65 14.13 -2.01
N ASN A 99 -10.28 14.03 -3.28
CA ASN A 99 -10.08 15.20 -4.14
C ASN A 99 -10.48 14.88 -5.59
N PRO A 100 -11.77 15.02 -5.96
CA PRO A 100 -12.25 14.64 -7.28
C PRO A 100 -11.48 15.29 -8.43
N LYS A 101 -11.12 16.57 -8.29
CA LYS A 101 -10.39 17.31 -9.33
C LYS A 101 -9.00 16.73 -9.58
N VAL A 102 -8.28 16.40 -8.51
CA VAL A 102 -6.93 15.85 -8.61
C VAL A 102 -6.99 14.38 -9.04
N ALA A 103 -7.98 13.61 -8.59
CA ALA A 103 -8.21 12.25 -9.06
C ALA A 103 -8.55 12.21 -10.56
N GLU A 104 -9.41 13.11 -11.06
CA GLU A 104 -9.72 13.25 -12.49
C GLU A 104 -8.49 13.69 -13.31
N HIS A 105 -7.67 14.59 -12.77
CA HIS A 105 -6.39 14.96 -13.38
C HIS A 105 -5.44 13.76 -13.48
N LEU A 106 -5.32 12.97 -12.40
CA LEU A 106 -4.51 11.75 -12.37
C LEU A 106 -5.01 10.76 -13.42
N ILE A 107 -6.31 10.44 -13.45
CA ILE A 107 -6.89 9.52 -14.44
C ILE A 107 -6.61 9.99 -15.87
N ARG A 108 -6.85 11.28 -16.17
CA ARG A 108 -6.58 11.84 -17.50
C ARG A 108 -5.11 11.69 -17.87
N SER A 109 -4.21 12.04 -16.96
CA SER A 109 -2.77 11.94 -17.17
C SER A 109 -2.33 10.49 -17.39
N LEU A 110 -2.90 9.52 -16.67
CA LEU A 110 -2.62 8.10 -16.86
C LEU A 110 -3.12 7.59 -18.21
N VAL A 111 -4.33 7.98 -18.64
CA VAL A 111 -4.87 7.63 -19.96
C VAL A 111 -4.02 8.21 -21.09
N GLU A 112 -3.59 9.47 -20.99
CA GLU A 112 -2.69 10.10 -21.96
C GLU A 112 -1.32 9.39 -22.04
N GLN A 113 -0.90 8.75 -20.95
CA GLN A 113 0.31 7.92 -20.86
C GLN A 113 0.10 6.46 -21.26
N GLY A 114 -1.10 6.11 -21.75
CA GLY A 114 -1.44 4.78 -22.25
C GLY A 114 -1.80 3.75 -21.19
N PHE A 115 -2.30 4.18 -20.01
CA PHE A 115 -2.87 3.29 -19.00
C PHE A 115 -4.40 3.25 -19.09
N ASP A 116 -4.97 2.05 -19.10
CA ASP A 116 -6.40 1.82 -18.97
C ASP A 116 -6.77 1.77 -17.48
N VAL A 117 -7.34 2.86 -16.98
CA VAL A 117 -7.67 3.03 -15.56
C VAL A 117 -9.19 3.01 -15.36
N ALA A 118 -9.67 2.19 -14.43
CA ALA A 118 -11.06 2.23 -14.02
C ALA A 118 -11.31 3.43 -13.09
N ARG A 119 -12.39 4.17 -13.35
CA ARG A 119 -12.90 5.19 -12.43
C ARG A 119 -13.89 4.54 -11.47
N THR A 120 -13.68 4.73 -10.17
CA THR A 120 -14.65 4.33 -9.14
C THR A 120 -15.22 5.54 -8.37
N GLY A 121 -16.36 5.35 -7.71
CA GLY A 121 -16.93 6.31 -6.77
C GLY A 121 -16.23 6.25 -5.41
N SER A 122 -16.89 6.70 -4.34
CA SER A 122 -16.35 6.59 -2.98
C SER A 122 -16.04 5.14 -2.62
N VAL A 123 -14.98 4.93 -1.85
CA VAL A 123 -14.50 3.62 -1.43
C VAL A 123 -14.53 3.45 0.07
N GLU A 124 -14.53 2.20 0.50
CA GLU A 124 -14.35 1.77 1.86
C GLU A 124 -12.90 1.35 2.10
N TYR A 125 -12.25 1.91 3.13
CA TYR A 125 -10.93 1.47 3.57
C TYR A 125 -11.06 0.45 4.68
N GLY A 126 -10.16 -0.52 4.71
CA GLY A 126 -10.02 -1.54 5.75
C GLY A 126 -8.62 -1.53 6.34
N ASN A 127 -8.04 -2.69 6.54
CA ASN A 127 -6.63 -2.81 6.90
C ASN A 127 -5.71 -2.18 5.84
N ASN A 128 -6.10 -2.16 4.56
CA ASN A 128 -5.30 -1.60 3.48
C ASN A 128 -4.80 -0.16 3.73
N LEU A 129 -5.65 0.76 4.17
CA LEU A 129 -5.28 2.15 4.47
C LEU A 129 -5.61 2.58 5.90
N LEU A 130 -6.82 2.26 6.39
CA LEU A 130 -7.28 2.79 7.68
C LEU A 130 -6.38 2.32 8.81
N MET A 131 -5.95 1.05 8.82
CA MET A 131 -5.06 0.57 9.87
C MET A 131 -3.72 1.34 9.89
N PRO A 132 -2.94 1.41 8.78
CA PRO A 132 -1.75 2.26 8.70
C PRO A 132 -2.02 3.70 9.15
N TRP A 133 -3.14 4.28 8.71
CA TRP A 133 -3.52 5.65 9.02
C TRP A 133 -3.77 5.90 10.52
N LEU A 134 -4.39 4.93 11.21
CA LEU A 134 -4.61 5.00 12.65
C LEU A 134 -3.31 4.82 13.41
N LEU A 135 -2.50 3.80 13.08
CA LEU A 135 -1.25 3.51 13.78
C LEU A 135 -0.19 4.61 13.58
N MET A 136 -0.17 5.28 12.43
CA MET A 136 0.69 6.45 12.19
C MET A 136 0.20 7.71 12.92
N GLY A 137 -1.00 7.72 13.53
CA GLY A 137 -1.59 8.91 14.13
C GLY A 137 -2.06 9.96 13.11
N CYS A 138 -2.18 9.58 11.83
CA CYS A 138 -2.58 10.49 10.74
C CYS A 138 -4.02 10.97 10.88
N HIS A 139 -4.90 10.20 11.51
CA HIS A 139 -6.27 10.61 11.82
C HIS A 139 -6.36 11.83 12.75
N GLU A 140 -5.31 12.13 13.51
CA GLU A 140 -5.22 13.32 14.36
C GLU A 140 -4.42 14.43 13.66
N THR A 141 -3.35 14.07 12.96
CA THR A 141 -2.35 15.02 12.46
C THR A 141 -2.59 15.49 11.02
N LEU A 142 -3.32 14.72 10.21
CA LEU A 142 -3.50 14.92 8.76
C LEU A 142 -4.98 15.03 8.34
N GLN A 143 -5.86 15.52 9.22
CA GLN A 143 -7.32 15.56 9.00
C GLN A 143 -7.78 16.28 7.72
N ASN A 144 -6.98 17.23 7.22
CA ASN A 144 -7.30 18.02 6.02
C ASN A 144 -6.54 17.56 4.78
N VAL A 145 -5.72 16.52 4.89
CA VAL A 145 -4.94 15.99 3.76
C VAL A 145 -5.86 15.09 2.94
N SER A 146 -5.94 15.35 1.64
CA SER A 146 -6.74 14.50 0.75
C SER A 146 -6.00 13.21 0.44
N VAL A 147 -6.71 12.08 0.42
CA VAL A 147 -6.17 10.80 -0.07
C VAL A 147 -6.80 10.49 -1.41
N VAL A 148 -5.98 10.28 -2.43
CA VAL A 148 -6.40 9.77 -3.74
C VAL A 148 -5.89 8.33 -3.86
N PRO A 149 -6.78 7.33 -3.68
CA PRO A 149 -6.36 5.93 -3.75
C PRO A 149 -6.18 5.46 -5.19
N ILE A 150 -5.11 4.71 -5.41
CA ILE A 150 -4.75 4.06 -6.66
C ILE A 150 -4.70 2.56 -6.34
N PHE A 151 -5.82 1.88 -6.60
CA PHE A 151 -5.96 0.46 -6.33
C PHE A 151 -5.31 -0.37 -7.43
N LEU A 152 -4.49 -1.34 -7.04
CA LEU A 152 -3.89 -2.35 -7.90
C LEU A 152 -4.50 -3.72 -7.58
N ASN A 153 -4.86 -4.48 -8.61
CA ASN A 153 -5.26 -5.87 -8.42
C ASN A 153 -4.03 -6.73 -8.09
N VAL A 154 -4.02 -7.31 -6.89
CA VAL A 154 -2.96 -8.21 -6.39
C VAL A 154 -3.43 -9.63 -6.11
N PHE A 155 -4.75 -9.89 -6.10
CA PHE A 155 -5.32 -11.18 -5.68
C PHE A 155 -5.97 -12.00 -6.82
N THR A 156 -6.42 -11.35 -7.89
CA THR A 156 -7.22 -12.02 -8.94
C THR A 156 -6.40 -12.13 -10.23
N PRO A 157 -5.64 -13.22 -10.43
CA PRO A 157 -4.83 -13.38 -11.63
C PRO A 157 -5.71 -13.43 -12.90
N PRO A 158 -5.19 -12.97 -14.06
CA PRO A 158 -3.83 -12.48 -14.28
C PRO A 158 -3.59 -11.09 -13.65
N LEU A 159 -2.46 -10.93 -12.97
CA LEU A 159 -2.02 -9.66 -12.38
C LEU A 159 -1.22 -8.84 -13.39
N MET A 160 -1.05 -7.54 -13.13
CA MET A 160 -0.14 -6.72 -13.92
C MET A 160 1.30 -7.16 -13.72
N LYS A 161 2.14 -7.03 -14.76
CA LYS A 161 3.59 -7.25 -14.61
C LYS A 161 4.20 -6.20 -13.69
N TYR A 162 5.20 -6.58 -12.90
CA TYR A 162 5.96 -5.65 -12.05
C TYR A 162 6.63 -4.52 -12.83
N SER A 163 7.11 -4.80 -14.05
CA SER A 163 7.60 -3.75 -14.96
C SER A 163 6.54 -2.68 -15.25
N ARG A 164 5.28 -3.09 -15.41
CA ARG A 164 4.14 -2.19 -15.64
C ARG A 164 3.75 -1.43 -14.37
N ALA A 165 3.89 -2.03 -13.19
CA ALA A 165 3.69 -1.34 -11.92
C ALA A 165 4.73 -0.24 -11.71
N PHE A 166 6.00 -0.49 -12.06
CA PHE A 166 7.05 0.52 -12.02
C PHE A 166 6.73 1.69 -12.97
N GLU A 167 6.34 1.39 -14.22
CA GLU A 167 5.91 2.40 -15.19
C GLU A 167 4.68 3.20 -14.73
N LEU A 168 3.73 2.55 -14.04
CA LEU A 168 2.58 3.21 -13.45
C LEU A 168 3.02 4.24 -12.40
N GLY A 169 3.98 3.85 -11.55
CA GLY A 169 4.63 4.76 -10.62
C GLY A 169 5.19 6.00 -11.30
N GLU A 170 6.01 5.80 -12.35
CA GLU A 170 6.58 6.91 -13.14
C GLU A 170 5.49 7.80 -13.76
N ALA A 171 4.38 7.20 -14.19
CA ALA A 171 3.24 7.93 -14.74
C ALA A 171 2.49 8.75 -13.70
N CYS A 172 2.29 8.20 -12.48
CA CYS A 172 1.74 8.91 -11.34
C CYS A 172 2.66 10.06 -10.88
N ARG A 173 3.99 9.88 -10.93
CA ARG A 173 4.96 10.96 -10.68
C ARG A 173 4.76 12.13 -11.63
N LYS A 174 4.64 11.86 -12.94
CA LYS A 174 4.37 12.90 -13.95
C LYS A 174 3.03 13.60 -13.71
N ALA A 175 2.00 12.85 -13.33
CA ALA A 175 0.71 13.42 -12.95
C ALA A 175 0.83 14.35 -11.73
N ALA A 176 1.56 13.94 -10.68
CA ALA A 176 1.80 14.76 -9.48
C ALA A 176 2.60 16.05 -9.80
N LEU A 177 3.66 15.96 -10.60
CA LEU A 177 4.49 17.11 -10.98
C LEU A 177 3.79 18.08 -11.94
N SER A 178 2.80 17.62 -12.70
CA SER A 178 1.98 18.48 -13.58
C SER A 178 0.89 19.27 -12.85
N LEU A 179 0.67 19.02 -11.56
CA LEU A 179 -0.18 19.87 -10.71
C LEU A 179 0.42 21.28 -10.56
N ARG A 180 -0.40 22.19 -9.97
CA ARG A 180 0.03 23.54 -9.62
C ARG A 180 1.24 23.50 -8.67
N ASP A 181 2.10 24.52 -8.77
CA ASP A 181 3.40 24.59 -8.09
C ASP A 181 3.36 24.80 -6.56
N ASP A 182 2.20 25.16 -6.05
CA ASP A 182 1.90 25.24 -4.62
C ASP A 182 1.44 23.90 -4.02
N VAL A 183 1.04 22.92 -4.84
CA VAL A 183 0.52 21.64 -4.36
C VAL A 183 1.66 20.72 -3.89
N ARG A 184 1.57 20.27 -2.64
CA ARG A 184 2.46 19.33 -1.99
C ARG A 184 1.87 17.94 -2.03
N VAL A 185 2.52 17.03 -2.77
CA VAL A 185 2.09 15.65 -2.96
C VAL A 185 3.01 14.73 -2.17
N ALA A 186 2.43 13.86 -1.35
CA ALA A 186 3.14 12.70 -0.81
C ALA A 186 2.71 11.44 -1.55
N PHE A 187 3.62 10.48 -1.66
CA PHE A 187 3.29 9.13 -2.10
C PHE A 187 3.26 8.19 -0.89
N MET A 188 2.40 7.19 -0.96
CA MET A 188 2.36 6.13 0.04
C MET A 188 2.06 4.82 -0.66
N CYS A 189 2.67 3.72 -0.21
CA CYS A 189 2.16 2.39 -0.51
C CYS A 189 1.94 1.60 0.77
N THR A 190 1.03 0.64 0.70
CA THR A 190 0.78 -0.30 1.79
C THR A 190 0.78 -1.74 1.29
N GLY A 191 0.98 -2.68 2.21
CA GLY A 191 0.87 -4.12 1.95
C GLY A 191 2.21 -4.83 1.99
N GLY A 192 2.20 -6.13 1.75
CA GLY A 192 3.33 -7.02 1.79
C GLY A 192 3.95 -7.17 3.19
N LEU A 193 5.08 -7.87 3.31
CA LEU A 193 5.80 -8.55 2.23
C LEU A 193 5.30 -9.99 2.06
N SER A 194 6.15 -11.00 2.27
CA SER A 194 5.73 -12.39 2.16
C SER A 194 4.64 -12.74 3.17
N HIS A 195 3.54 -13.27 2.65
CA HIS A 195 2.45 -13.83 3.42
C HIS A 195 1.44 -14.62 2.59
N TRP A 196 0.71 -15.50 3.29
CA TRP A 196 -0.36 -16.32 2.74
C TRP A 196 -1.63 -16.07 3.55
N PRO A 197 -2.43 -15.05 3.21
CA PRO A 197 -3.70 -14.80 3.88
C PRO A 197 -4.74 -15.88 3.49
N PRO A 198 -5.84 -16.06 4.22
CA PRO A 198 -6.83 -17.08 3.87
C PRO A 198 -7.82 -16.59 2.80
N TYR A 199 -7.30 -15.95 1.75
CA TYR A 199 -8.04 -15.65 0.52
C TYR A 199 -7.94 -16.82 -0.46
N TRP A 200 -9.03 -17.13 -1.16
CA TRP A 200 -8.96 -18.19 -2.17
C TRP A 200 -8.16 -17.74 -3.39
N SER A 201 -7.21 -18.59 -3.78
CA SER A 201 -6.46 -18.56 -5.04
C SER A 201 -6.56 -19.93 -5.71
N PRO A 202 -6.87 -20.00 -7.03
CA PRO A 202 -6.93 -21.27 -7.75
C PRO A 202 -5.57 -21.98 -7.78
N THR A 203 -4.46 -21.23 -7.74
CA THR A 203 -3.10 -21.77 -7.78
C THR A 203 -2.77 -22.57 -6.53
N GLN A 204 -3.16 -22.07 -5.35
CA GLN A 204 -2.80 -22.67 -4.07
C GLN A 204 -3.87 -23.60 -3.49
N ALA A 205 -5.15 -23.28 -3.73
CA ALA A 205 -6.26 -24.01 -3.12
C ALA A 205 -7.03 -24.88 -4.13
N GLY A 206 -6.75 -24.79 -5.43
CA GLY A 206 -7.50 -25.48 -6.49
C GLY A 206 -8.85 -24.82 -6.82
N ASP A 207 -9.50 -25.33 -7.86
CA ASP A 207 -10.84 -24.90 -8.27
C ASP A 207 -11.76 -26.10 -8.64
N PRO A 208 -12.78 -26.43 -7.82
CA PRO A 208 -13.10 -25.81 -6.53
C PRO A 208 -12.09 -26.18 -5.44
N PRO A 209 -11.93 -25.34 -4.39
CA PRO A 209 -11.07 -25.69 -3.27
C PRO A 209 -11.66 -26.81 -2.41
N GLU A 210 -10.79 -27.67 -1.87
CA GLU A 210 -11.18 -28.76 -0.96
C GLU A 210 -11.55 -28.26 0.44
N ASP A 211 -10.83 -27.25 0.93
CA ASP A 211 -11.07 -26.63 2.23
C ASP A 211 -12.42 -25.88 2.27
N GLU A 212 -13.23 -26.18 3.28
CA GLU A 212 -14.59 -25.64 3.40
C GLU A 212 -14.61 -24.12 3.57
N PHE A 213 -13.67 -23.57 4.33
CA PHE A 213 -13.55 -22.12 4.53
C PHE A 213 -13.13 -21.44 3.21
N LEU A 214 -12.17 -22.01 2.49
CA LEU A 214 -11.76 -21.47 1.18
C LEU A 214 -12.86 -21.56 0.11
N ARG A 215 -13.78 -22.53 0.18
CA ARG A 215 -14.98 -22.54 -0.67
C ARG A 215 -15.89 -21.34 -0.39
N LEU A 216 -16.04 -20.98 0.87
CA LEU A 216 -16.82 -19.82 1.29
C LEU A 216 -16.13 -18.51 0.90
N MET A 217 -14.81 -18.41 1.07
CA MET A 217 -14.03 -17.26 0.61
C MET A 217 -14.10 -17.10 -0.91
N LYS A 218 -14.07 -18.18 -1.68
CA LYS A 218 -14.31 -18.14 -3.12
C LYS A 218 -15.69 -17.54 -3.45
N GLU A 219 -16.75 -17.97 -2.76
CA GLU A 219 -18.11 -17.42 -2.94
C GLU A 219 -18.12 -15.92 -2.64
N TYR A 220 -17.56 -15.49 -1.51
CA TYR A 220 -17.44 -14.07 -1.14
C TYR A 220 -16.64 -13.24 -2.14
N GLN A 221 -15.44 -13.69 -2.51
CA GLN A 221 -14.59 -12.97 -3.46
C GLN A 221 -15.24 -12.86 -4.84
N THR A 222 -16.14 -13.77 -5.21
CA THR A 222 -16.81 -13.78 -6.53
C THR A 222 -18.09 -12.96 -6.53
N GLU A 223 -18.98 -13.17 -5.56
CA GLU A 223 -20.33 -12.61 -5.51
C GLU A 223 -20.45 -11.34 -4.64
N GLY A 224 -19.42 -11.10 -3.82
CA GLY A 224 -19.26 -9.92 -2.97
C GLY A 224 -20.16 -9.86 -1.75
N LYS A 225 -20.43 -8.62 -1.27
CA LYS A 225 -21.12 -8.36 0.01
C LYS A 225 -22.51 -9.00 0.14
N SER A 226 -23.13 -9.41 -0.97
CA SER A 226 -24.38 -10.16 -0.94
C SER A 226 -24.27 -11.46 -0.13
N VAL A 227 -23.09 -12.09 -0.13
CA VAL A 227 -22.77 -13.31 0.62
C VAL A 227 -22.82 -13.09 2.13
N LEU A 228 -22.53 -11.88 2.61
CA LEU A 228 -22.61 -11.53 4.03
C LEU A 228 -24.05 -11.56 4.58
N LYS A 229 -25.08 -11.50 3.72
CA LYS A 229 -26.46 -11.72 4.15
C LYS A 229 -26.74 -13.18 4.51
N LYS A 230 -26.03 -14.11 3.86
CA LYS A 230 -26.12 -15.56 4.08
C LYS A 230 -25.18 -16.00 5.21
N TYR A 231 -24.01 -15.38 5.29
CA TYR A 231 -22.97 -15.65 6.29
C TYR A 231 -22.53 -14.35 6.97
N PRO A 232 -23.33 -13.81 7.90
CA PRO A 232 -23.02 -12.55 8.57
C PRO A 232 -21.77 -12.62 9.45
N ASP A 233 -21.38 -13.83 9.86
CA ASP A 233 -20.21 -14.14 10.68
C ASP A 233 -18.96 -14.50 9.85
N LEU A 234 -18.99 -14.31 8.52
CA LEU A 234 -17.88 -14.71 7.63
C LEU A 234 -16.52 -14.18 8.09
N PHE A 235 -16.44 -12.89 8.43
CA PHE A 235 -15.16 -12.28 8.83
C PHE A 235 -14.73 -12.67 10.25
N VAL A 236 -15.66 -13.06 11.12
CA VAL A 236 -15.30 -13.69 12.40
C VAL A 236 -14.66 -15.06 12.15
N ARG A 237 -15.21 -15.85 11.21
CA ARG A 237 -14.61 -17.13 10.79
C ARG A 237 -13.25 -16.95 10.11
N PHE A 238 -13.07 -15.84 9.40
CA PHE A 238 -11.80 -15.46 8.79
C PHE A 238 -10.73 -15.25 9.87
N ASP A 239 -11.02 -14.45 10.90
CA ASP A 239 -10.12 -14.24 12.04
C ASP A 239 -9.79 -15.57 12.76
N ASP A 240 -10.79 -16.41 13.01
CA ASP A 240 -10.58 -17.73 13.63
C ASP A 240 -9.63 -18.61 12.79
N TYR A 241 -9.79 -18.57 11.46
CA TYR A 241 -8.94 -19.31 10.53
C TYR A 241 -7.50 -18.77 10.52
N GLU A 242 -7.31 -17.44 10.50
CA GLU A 242 -5.99 -16.80 10.63
C GLU A 242 -5.30 -17.15 11.95
N ILE A 243 -6.04 -17.14 13.06
CA ILE A 243 -5.50 -17.50 14.38
C ILE A 243 -4.97 -18.94 14.36
N GLU A 244 -5.70 -19.88 13.76
CA GLU A 244 -5.26 -21.27 13.65
C GLU A 244 -4.06 -21.43 12.71
N MET A 245 -4.02 -20.68 11.60
CA MET A 245 -2.85 -20.62 10.72
C MET A 245 -1.62 -20.14 11.47
N ALA A 246 -1.71 -19.00 12.16
CA ALA A 246 -0.62 -18.42 12.92
C ALA A 246 -0.09 -19.36 14.01
N LYS A 247 -0.98 -20.05 14.74
CA LYS A 247 -0.61 -21.04 15.77
C LYS A 247 0.18 -22.21 15.20
N LYS A 248 -0.18 -22.68 14.00
CA LYS A 248 0.49 -23.82 13.34
C LYS A 248 1.68 -23.40 12.50
N ASN A 249 1.75 -22.13 12.10
CA ASN A 249 2.67 -21.60 11.11
C ASN A 249 2.60 -22.39 9.78
N GLU A 250 1.37 -22.60 9.29
CA GLU A 250 1.09 -23.41 8.10
C GLU A 250 0.07 -22.74 7.18
N TYR A 251 0.33 -22.76 5.86
CA TYR A 251 -0.69 -22.47 4.85
C TYR A 251 -0.58 -23.31 3.55
N PRO A 252 -1.70 -23.83 2.99
CA PRO A 252 -2.99 -23.98 3.67
C PRO A 252 -2.81 -24.85 4.92
N LEU A 253 -3.79 -24.86 5.83
CA LEU A 253 -3.68 -25.66 7.05
C LEU A 253 -3.30 -27.12 6.71
N ASN A 254 -2.35 -27.69 7.46
CA ASN A 254 -1.79 -29.04 7.26
C ASN A 254 -0.79 -29.19 6.09
N SER A 255 -0.21 -28.11 5.55
CA SER A 255 0.77 -28.14 4.45
C SER A 255 2.25 -28.13 4.88
N LYS A 256 2.56 -27.83 6.15
CA LYS A 256 3.93 -27.55 6.68
C LYS A 256 4.68 -26.36 6.03
N HIS A 257 4.02 -25.56 5.19
CA HIS A 257 4.62 -24.40 4.54
C HIS A 257 4.65 -23.19 5.49
N PRO A 258 5.79 -22.49 5.68
CA PRO A 258 5.86 -21.33 6.56
C PRO A 258 5.00 -20.17 6.06
N LEU A 259 4.49 -19.35 6.99
CA LEU A 259 3.64 -18.19 6.67
C LEU A 259 4.41 -16.93 6.28
N VAL A 260 5.73 -16.92 6.48
CA VAL A 260 6.61 -15.80 6.16
C VAL A 260 7.93 -16.34 5.64
N ASN A 261 8.40 -15.81 4.52
CA ASN A 261 9.71 -16.10 3.93
C ASN A 261 10.70 -14.96 4.22
N ASP A 262 11.33 -15.03 5.40
CA ASP A 262 12.27 -14.00 5.88
C ASP A 262 13.44 -13.74 4.92
N LYS A 263 13.86 -14.76 4.16
CA LYS A 263 14.98 -14.62 3.22
C LYS A 263 14.59 -13.81 1.99
N TRP A 264 13.43 -14.13 1.41
CA TRP A 264 12.92 -13.41 0.25
C TRP A 264 12.61 -11.95 0.62
N ASP A 265 11.98 -11.72 1.78
CA ASP A 265 11.66 -10.36 2.26
C ASP A 265 12.90 -9.47 2.39
N ARG A 266 13.97 -9.99 2.99
CA ARG A 266 15.24 -9.24 3.14
C ARG A 266 15.89 -8.93 1.80
N MET A 267 15.86 -9.88 0.87
CA MET A 267 16.40 -9.69 -0.48
C MET A 267 15.56 -8.65 -1.25
N PHE A 268 14.23 -8.75 -1.20
CA PHE A 268 13.33 -7.76 -1.79
C PHE A 268 13.63 -6.36 -1.23
N LEU A 269 13.76 -6.21 0.09
CA LEU A 269 14.02 -4.92 0.73
C LEU A 269 15.40 -4.35 0.44
N GLU A 270 16.42 -5.19 0.33
CA GLU A 270 17.76 -4.77 -0.12
C GLU A 270 17.66 -4.16 -1.52
N LYS A 271 17.08 -4.90 -2.47
CA LYS A 271 16.90 -4.45 -3.85
C LYS A 271 16.02 -3.22 -3.98
N PHE A 272 14.93 -3.16 -3.21
CA PHE A 272 14.02 -2.03 -3.16
C PHE A 272 14.73 -0.77 -2.64
N CYS A 273 15.40 -0.86 -1.49
CA CYS A 273 16.06 0.28 -0.86
C CYS A 273 17.27 0.78 -1.65
N ASP A 274 17.96 -0.10 -2.39
CA ASP A 274 19.03 0.29 -3.31
C ASP A 274 18.53 0.94 -4.61
N GLY A 275 17.23 0.91 -4.88
CA GLY A 275 16.65 1.41 -6.12
C GLY A 275 17.01 0.56 -7.34
N ASP A 276 17.17 -0.76 -7.19
CA ASP A 276 17.50 -1.68 -8.27
C ASP A 276 16.32 -1.86 -9.24
N ARG A 277 16.16 -0.88 -10.14
CA ARG A 277 15.05 -0.82 -11.12
C ARG A 277 15.03 -2.03 -12.03
N THR A 278 16.19 -2.59 -12.37
CA THR A 278 16.27 -3.76 -13.25
C THR A 278 15.67 -4.96 -12.55
N TRP A 279 16.04 -5.20 -11.30
CA TRP A 279 15.54 -6.30 -10.51
C TRP A 279 14.03 -6.16 -10.21
N LEU A 280 13.60 -4.98 -9.75
CA LEU A 280 12.17 -4.73 -9.44
C LEU A 280 11.27 -4.95 -10.66
N LYS A 281 11.73 -4.58 -11.86
CA LYS A 281 10.98 -4.77 -13.11
C LYS A 281 11.05 -6.21 -13.65
N SER A 282 12.01 -7.02 -13.20
CA SER A 282 12.19 -8.40 -13.67
C SER A 282 11.42 -9.44 -12.86
N LEU A 283 10.90 -9.08 -11.68
CA LEU A 283 10.02 -9.94 -10.88
C LEU A 283 8.90 -10.53 -11.76
N THR A 284 8.62 -11.81 -11.56
CA THR A 284 7.54 -12.53 -12.26
C THR A 284 6.42 -12.89 -11.31
N TYR A 285 5.24 -13.21 -11.86
CA TYR A 285 4.12 -13.70 -11.06
C TYR A 285 4.52 -15.00 -10.36
N GLU A 286 5.14 -15.92 -11.09
CA GLU A 286 5.52 -17.25 -10.60
C GLU A 286 6.54 -17.18 -9.46
N GLU A 287 7.56 -16.33 -9.57
CA GLU A 287 8.57 -16.15 -8.52
C GLU A 287 7.92 -15.65 -7.22
N VAL A 288 7.06 -14.64 -7.30
CA VAL A 288 6.44 -14.05 -6.10
C VAL A 288 5.39 -14.99 -5.51
N GLU A 289 4.58 -15.66 -6.33
CA GLU A 289 3.59 -16.63 -5.86
C GLU A 289 4.26 -17.81 -5.12
N GLU A 290 5.42 -18.28 -5.60
CA GLU A 290 6.20 -19.36 -4.98
C GLU A 290 6.94 -18.91 -3.71
N GLU A 291 7.67 -17.79 -3.77
CA GLU A 291 8.57 -17.37 -2.70
C GLU A 291 7.88 -16.51 -1.62
N ALA A 292 6.91 -15.68 -2.00
CA ALA A 292 6.28 -14.70 -1.12
C ALA A 292 4.80 -14.96 -0.85
N GLY A 293 4.20 -15.92 -1.57
CA GLY A 293 2.80 -16.27 -1.46
C GLY A 293 1.88 -15.33 -2.23
N HIS A 294 0.61 -15.73 -2.33
CA HIS A 294 -0.39 -14.95 -3.07
C HIS A 294 -0.65 -13.57 -2.43
N GLY A 295 -0.46 -13.43 -1.11
CA GLY A 295 -0.47 -12.12 -0.44
C GLY A 295 0.78 -11.28 -0.76
N GLY A 296 1.91 -11.94 -1.03
CA GLY A 296 3.15 -11.29 -1.45
C GLY A 296 3.04 -10.45 -2.72
N HIS A 297 2.01 -10.66 -3.56
CA HIS A 297 1.75 -9.81 -4.71
C HIS A 297 1.42 -8.35 -4.38
N GLU A 298 1.10 -8.03 -3.12
CA GLU A 298 1.01 -6.66 -2.61
C GLU A 298 2.30 -5.85 -2.85
N VAL A 299 3.45 -6.49 -3.11
CA VAL A 299 4.68 -5.82 -3.57
C VAL A 299 4.54 -5.09 -4.91
N LEU A 300 3.46 -5.30 -5.67
CA LEU A 300 3.10 -4.44 -6.81
C LEU A 300 2.95 -2.97 -6.38
N ASN A 301 2.37 -2.70 -5.21
CA ASN A 301 2.22 -1.35 -4.66
C ASN A 301 3.59 -0.72 -4.37
N TRP A 302 4.52 -1.52 -3.85
CA TRP A 302 5.89 -1.11 -3.57
C TRP A 302 6.63 -0.79 -4.86
N VAL A 303 6.57 -1.67 -5.87
CA VAL A 303 7.20 -1.42 -7.17
C VAL A 303 6.64 -0.16 -7.84
N ALA A 304 5.34 0.12 -7.71
CA ALA A 304 4.74 1.39 -8.13
C ALA A 304 5.26 2.59 -7.32
N LEU A 305 5.43 2.47 -6.01
CA LEU A 305 6.07 3.52 -5.20
C LEU A 305 7.51 3.80 -5.65
N SER A 306 8.31 2.77 -5.89
CA SER A 306 9.67 2.92 -6.42
C SER A 306 9.68 3.67 -7.76
N GLY A 307 8.78 3.32 -8.67
CA GLY A 307 8.59 4.06 -9.93
C GLY A 307 8.19 5.52 -9.72
N ALA A 308 7.29 5.79 -8.76
CA ALA A 308 6.88 7.15 -8.41
C ALA A 308 8.02 7.99 -7.83
N MET A 309 8.96 7.32 -7.17
CA MET A 309 10.22 7.89 -6.68
C MET A 309 11.36 7.80 -7.69
N ASN A 310 11.05 7.54 -8.97
CA ASN A 310 12.03 7.45 -10.05
C ASN A 310 13.18 6.48 -9.70
N GLY A 311 12.90 5.38 -8.99
CA GLY A 311 13.88 4.42 -8.52
C GLY A 311 15.01 5.03 -7.69
N ASP A 312 14.74 6.09 -6.93
CA ASP A 312 15.67 6.65 -5.94
C ASP A 312 15.85 5.67 -4.78
N LYS A 313 16.94 5.85 -4.02
CA LYS A 313 17.20 5.03 -2.83
C LYS A 313 16.20 5.33 -1.73
N ALA A 314 15.90 4.31 -0.94
CA ALA A 314 15.04 4.41 0.22
C ALA A 314 15.77 3.94 1.48
N LYS A 315 15.31 4.41 2.63
CA LYS A 315 15.81 4.02 3.94
C LYS A 315 14.88 3.00 4.56
N LEU A 316 15.39 1.78 4.78
CA LEU A 316 14.71 0.79 5.62
C LEU A 316 14.70 1.26 7.08
N LEU A 317 13.53 1.52 7.64
CA LEU A 317 13.37 1.85 9.05
C LEU A 317 13.31 0.59 9.91
N LEU A 318 12.56 -0.41 9.45
CA LEU A 318 12.39 -1.66 10.16
C LEU A 318 11.93 -2.75 9.20
N TYR A 319 12.39 -3.97 9.48
CA TYR A 319 11.72 -5.17 9.00
C TYR A 319 11.69 -6.23 10.11
N GLU A 320 10.53 -6.84 10.33
CA GLU A 320 10.25 -7.84 11.36
C GLU A 320 9.36 -8.96 10.78
N PRO A 321 9.78 -10.23 10.79
CA PRO A 321 8.87 -11.35 10.49
C PRO A 321 7.97 -11.58 11.71
N VAL A 322 6.71 -11.14 11.63
CA VAL A 322 5.73 -11.29 12.71
C VAL A 322 4.77 -12.41 12.35
N ILE A 323 5.13 -13.63 12.73
CA ILE A 323 4.36 -14.85 12.41
C ILE A 323 2.96 -14.78 12.99
N GLU A 324 2.81 -14.17 14.17
CA GLU A 324 1.53 -13.99 14.85
C GLU A 324 0.57 -13.04 14.10
N TRP A 325 1.10 -12.28 13.14
CA TRP A 325 0.32 -11.45 12.21
C TRP A 325 0.39 -11.97 10.76
N ILE A 326 0.97 -13.15 10.55
CA ILE A 326 1.08 -13.82 9.24
C ILE A 326 1.74 -12.89 8.21
N CYS A 327 2.79 -12.15 8.59
CA CYS A 327 3.38 -11.18 7.66
C CYS A 327 4.84 -10.82 7.97
N GLY A 328 5.64 -10.67 6.91
CA GLY A 328 6.88 -9.91 6.95
C GLY A 328 6.59 -8.41 7.02
N MET A 329 6.68 -7.81 8.20
CA MET A 329 6.33 -6.41 8.44
C MET A 329 7.48 -5.48 8.07
N SER A 330 7.30 -4.60 7.10
CA SER A 330 8.33 -3.66 6.62
C SER A 330 7.88 -2.21 6.70
N TYR A 331 8.85 -1.30 6.87
CA TYR A 331 8.65 0.14 6.99
C TYR A 331 9.81 0.86 6.29
N VAL A 332 9.50 1.65 5.27
CA VAL A 332 10.50 2.32 4.42
C VAL A 332 10.13 3.79 4.24
N ASP A 333 11.15 4.64 4.28
CA ASP A 333 11.05 6.08 4.08
C ASP A 333 11.99 6.52 2.95
N PHE A 334 11.52 7.33 2.02
CA PHE A 334 12.35 7.94 0.99
C PHE A 334 12.88 9.30 1.45
N GLU A 335 14.17 9.53 1.29
CA GLU A 335 14.74 10.86 1.47
C GLU A 335 14.33 11.76 0.30
N VAL A 336 13.22 12.49 0.48
CA VAL A 336 12.80 13.55 -0.44
C VAL A 336 13.49 14.84 -0.03
N GLU A 337 14.25 15.46 -0.94
CA GLU A 337 14.93 16.73 -0.67
C GLU A 337 13.95 17.76 -0.10
N LYS A 338 14.17 18.13 1.17
CA LYS A 338 13.40 19.21 1.79
C LYS A 338 13.79 20.51 1.09
N PRO A 339 12.83 21.38 0.72
CA PRO A 339 13.17 22.69 0.20
C PRO A 339 14.11 23.37 1.19
N THR A 340 15.34 23.67 0.77
CA THR A 340 16.25 24.46 1.56
C THR A 340 15.55 25.78 1.85
N THR A 341 15.21 26.01 3.12
CA THR A 341 14.81 27.33 3.57
C THR A 341 16.07 28.18 3.44
N TYR A 342 16.18 28.93 2.33
CA TYR A 342 17.09 30.06 2.30
C TYR A 342 16.68 30.98 3.45
N ALA A 343 17.47 30.97 4.51
CA ALA A 343 17.42 31.99 5.54
C ALA A 343 17.88 33.30 4.91
N ASN A 344 17.01 33.94 4.14
CA ASN A 344 17.28 35.25 3.58
C ASN A 344 17.03 36.31 4.66
N GLY A 345 18.13 36.70 5.27
CA GLY A 345 18.32 38.00 5.89
C GLY A 345 19.66 38.56 5.47
N GLN A 346 19.91 38.74 4.16
CA GLN A 346 20.73 39.83 3.60
C GLN A 346 20.82 39.74 2.07
N GLU A 347 20.29 40.76 1.41
CA GLU A 347 20.72 41.13 0.06
C GLU A 347 22.19 41.55 0.13
N THR A 348 23.05 40.90 -0.64
CA THR A 348 24.33 41.51 -1.04
C THR A 348 24.34 41.67 -2.55
N ASN A 349 24.16 42.92 -2.97
CA ASN A 349 24.54 43.39 -4.29
C ASN A 349 26.02 43.08 -4.53
N GLY A 350 26.29 42.14 -5.42
CA GLY A 350 27.62 41.83 -5.93
C GLY A 350 27.64 41.99 -7.44
N LEU A 351 27.77 43.23 -7.90
CA LEU A 351 28.19 43.55 -9.26
C LEU A 351 29.49 42.80 -9.57
N ASN A 352 29.49 41.99 -10.62
CA ASN A 352 30.71 41.73 -11.39
C ASN A 352 30.35 41.79 -12.87
N ALA A 353 30.45 43.01 -13.41
CA ALA A 353 30.67 43.24 -14.81
C ALA A 353 32.10 42.81 -15.14
N HIS A 354 32.29 41.94 -16.13
CA HIS A 354 33.42 42.04 -17.05
C HIS A 354 33.03 41.39 -18.39
N ALA A 355 32.84 42.26 -19.37
CA ALA A 355 32.76 41.93 -20.78
C ALA A 355 34.15 42.02 -21.42
N ASN A 356 34.37 41.13 -22.39
CA ASN A 356 35.21 41.23 -23.59
C ASN A 356 36.74 41.23 -23.48
N GLY A 357 37.34 40.34 -24.30
CA GLY A 357 38.75 40.40 -24.68
C GLY A 357 39.15 39.26 -25.63
N VAL A 358 39.23 39.59 -26.91
CA VAL A 358 39.68 38.76 -28.04
C VAL A 358 41.16 38.34 -27.88
N HIS A 359 41.49 37.08 -28.18
CA HIS A 359 42.52 36.66 -29.15
C HIS A 359 42.51 35.15 -29.41
#